data_AF-A0A533XHD0-F1
#
_entry.id   AF-A0A533XHD0-F1
#
_cell.length_a   1.000
_cell.length_b   1.000
_cell.length_c   1.000
_cell.angle_alpha   90.00
_cell.angle_beta   90.00
_cell.angle_gamma   90.00
#
_symmetry.space_group_name_H-M   'P 1'
#
loop_
_entity.id
_entity.type
_entity.pdbx_description
1 polymer ?
#
loop_
_entity_poly.entity_id
_entity_poly.type
_entity_poly.pdbx_seq_one_letter_code
_entity_poly.pdbx_strand_id
1 'polypeptide(L)'
;MAHCKTLERAGVLSRKETAQILRGLEEVRSELESGRFSFAADDEDIHMAIERRLTELIGPIGGKLHTGRSRNDQVALDVRLYLRDALGALFDSLRRFQGVLLEKARGHLDVVMPGYTHLQRAQPVLFAHHLLAYVEMIDRDKGRVR
;
A
#
# COMPACT_ATOMS: atom_id res chain seq x y z
N MET A 1 -1.72 -7.14 15.16
CA MET A 1 -0.76 -6.90 16.27
C MET A 1 -1.09 -5.66 17.11
N ALA A 2 -1.30 -4.47 16.51
CA ALA A 2 -1.62 -3.26 17.28
C ALA A 2 -2.86 -3.43 18.18
N HIS A 3 -3.95 -3.99 17.64
CA HIS A 3 -5.17 -4.30 18.39
C HIS A 3 -4.93 -5.20 19.62
N CYS A 4 -4.11 -6.23 19.49
CA CYS A 4 -3.75 -7.12 20.61
C CYS A 4 -3.11 -6.35 21.78
N LYS A 5 -2.21 -5.39 21.49
CA LYS A 5 -1.61 -4.52 22.52
C LYS A 5 -2.64 -3.57 23.14
N THR A 6 -3.63 -3.12 22.36
CA THR A 6 -4.75 -2.32 22.89
C THR A 6 -5.61 -3.15 23.85
N LEU A 7 -5.92 -4.39 23.51
CA LEU A 7 -6.67 -5.31 24.38
C LEU A 7 -5.92 -5.61 25.69
N GLU A 8 -4.59 -5.73 25.66
CA GLU A 8 -3.77 -5.84 26.88
C GLU A 8 -3.94 -4.61 27.78
N ARG A 9 -3.79 -3.42 27.20
CA ARG A 9 -3.93 -2.16 27.95
C ARG A 9 -5.34 -1.97 28.51
N ALA A 10 -6.35 -2.47 27.81
CA ALA A 10 -7.73 -2.47 28.25
C ALA A 10 -8.05 -3.55 29.31
N GLY A 11 -7.09 -4.41 29.67
CA GLY A 11 -7.28 -5.49 30.63
C GLY A 11 -8.07 -6.69 30.10
N VAL A 12 -8.34 -6.75 28.79
CA VAL A 12 -9.04 -7.88 28.14
C VAL A 12 -8.10 -9.07 27.96
N LEU A 13 -6.82 -8.81 27.73
CA LEU A 13 -5.76 -9.81 27.64
C LEU A 13 -4.74 -9.63 28.75
N SER A 14 -4.30 -10.72 29.36
CA SER A 14 -3.13 -10.72 30.23
C SER A 14 -1.84 -10.57 29.42
N ARG A 15 -0.76 -10.11 30.06
CA ARG A 15 0.59 -10.04 29.44
C ARG A 15 1.02 -11.37 28.80
N LYS A 16 0.68 -12.49 29.44
CA LYS A 16 1.01 -13.84 28.95
C LYS A 16 0.24 -14.16 27.66
N GLU A 17 -1.06 -13.89 27.64
CA GLU A 17 -1.90 -14.11 26.45
C GLU A 17 -1.46 -13.19 25.30
N THR A 18 -1.18 -11.92 25.57
CA THR A 18 -0.68 -10.99 24.53
C THR A 18 0.63 -11.48 23.93
N ALA A 19 1.59 -11.90 24.76
CA ALA A 19 2.86 -12.43 24.27
C ALA A 19 2.66 -13.69 23.41
N GLN A 20 1.71 -14.56 23.77
CA GLN A 20 1.39 -15.76 23.00
C GLN A 20 0.74 -15.41 21.65
N ILE A 21 -0.24 -14.49 21.64
CA ILE A 21 -0.89 -14.02 20.40
C ILE A 21 0.11 -13.32 19.47
N LEU A 22 0.98 -12.46 20.00
CA LEU A 22 1.98 -11.77 19.19
C LEU A 22 2.99 -12.75 18.56
N ARG A 23 3.43 -13.78 19.30
CA ARG A 23 4.27 -14.85 18.73
C ARG A 23 3.55 -15.66 17.66
N GLY A 24 2.29 -16.03 17.89
CA GLY A 24 1.51 -16.74 16.88
C GLY A 24 1.30 -15.92 15.60
N LEU A 25 0.99 -14.62 15.73
CA LEU A 25 0.87 -13.72 14.57
C LEU A 25 2.18 -13.53 13.81
N GLU A 26 3.32 -13.60 14.50
CA GLU A 26 4.65 -13.56 13.88
C GLU A 26 4.92 -14.82 13.06
N GLU A 27 4.51 -15.98 13.56
CA GLU A 27 4.62 -17.25 12.85
C GLU A 27 3.71 -17.28 11.61
N VAL A 28 2.46 -16.81 11.73
CA VAL A 28 1.55 -16.63 10.59
C VAL A 28 2.18 -15.73 9.52
N ARG A 29 2.79 -14.61 9.92
CA ARG A 29 3.50 -13.72 8.99
C ARG A 29 4.63 -14.46 8.26
N SER A 30 5.47 -15.20 8.99
CA SER A 30 6.57 -15.98 8.42
C SER A 30 6.08 -17.03 7.42
N GLU A 31 4.97 -17.70 7.70
CA GLU A 31 4.34 -18.63 6.77
C GLU A 31 3.85 -17.96 5.47
N LEU A 32 3.24 -16.78 5.58
CA LEU A 32 2.79 -15.99 4.43
C LEU A 32 3.98 -15.54 3.57
N GLU A 33 5.01 -14.97 4.19
CA GLU A 33 6.20 -14.44 3.49
C GLU A 33 7.01 -15.54 2.80
N SER A 34 7.03 -16.76 3.38
CA SER A 34 7.72 -17.91 2.81
C SER A 34 6.89 -18.75 1.84
N GLY A 35 5.62 -18.38 1.62
CA GLY A 35 4.69 -19.14 0.76
C GLY A 35 4.26 -20.49 1.34
N ARG A 36 4.46 -20.74 2.64
CA ARG A 36 4.04 -21.97 3.33
C ARG A 36 2.63 -21.88 3.93
N PHE A 37 2.05 -20.69 3.99
CA PHE A 37 0.70 -20.50 4.51
C PHE A 37 -0.32 -21.26 3.64
N SER A 38 -1.08 -22.16 4.25
CA SER A 38 -2.14 -22.91 3.57
C SER A 38 -3.48 -22.22 3.77
N PHE A 39 -4.00 -21.65 2.69
CA PHE A 39 -5.40 -21.19 2.63
C PHE A 39 -6.33 -22.39 2.56
N ALA A 40 -7.40 -22.35 3.34
CA ALA A 40 -8.42 -23.38 3.38
C ALA A 40 -9.62 -22.97 2.52
N ALA A 41 -10.39 -23.95 2.03
CA ALA A 41 -11.52 -23.68 1.14
C ALA A 41 -12.68 -22.93 1.83
N ASP A 42 -12.74 -23.00 3.16
CA ASP A 42 -13.68 -22.33 4.06
C ASP A 42 -13.20 -20.96 4.54
N ASP A 43 -12.00 -20.52 4.14
CA ASP A 43 -11.54 -19.15 4.39
C ASP A 43 -12.27 -18.18 3.46
N GLU A 44 -13.35 -17.53 3.93
CA GLU A 44 -14.11 -16.56 3.13
C GLU A 44 -13.30 -15.30 2.81
N ASP A 45 -12.43 -14.88 3.74
CA ASP A 45 -11.56 -13.72 3.61
C ASP A 45 -10.20 -13.93 4.29
N ILE A 46 -9.26 -13.02 4.02
CA ILE A 46 -7.90 -13.05 4.62
C ILE A 46 -7.93 -12.95 6.14
N HIS A 47 -8.96 -12.30 6.69
CA HIS A 47 -9.03 -12.07 8.12
C HIS A 47 -9.44 -13.36 8.85
N MET A 48 -10.38 -14.13 8.29
CA MET A 48 -10.74 -15.47 8.72
C MET A 48 -9.55 -16.42 8.59
N ALA A 49 -8.84 -16.40 7.46
CA ALA A 49 -7.66 -17.24 7.26
C ALA A 49 -6.60 -17.02 8.37
N ILE A 50 -6.30 -15.75 8.69
CA ILE A 50 -5.34 -15.41 9.74
C ILE A 50 -5.86 -15.83 11.13
N GLU A 51 -7.15 -15.62 11.43
CA GLU A 51 -7.76 -15.97 12.71
C GLU A 51 -7.82 -17.49 12.93
N ARG A 52 -8.18 -18.25 11.87
CA ARG A 52 -8.13 -19.71 11.85
C ARG A 52 -6.71 -20.20 12.11
N ARG A 53 -5.74 -19.74 11.31
CA ARG A 53 -4.35 -20.18 11.44
C ARG A 53 -3.75 -19.83 12.81
N LEU A 54 -4.04 -18.64 13.32
CA LEU A 54 -3.62 -18.26 14.67
C LEU A 54 -4.20 -19.23 15.73
N THR A 55 -5.48 -19.58 15.61
CA THR A 55 -6.13 -20.50 16.54
C THR A 55 -5.56 -21.92 16.45
N GLU A 56 -5.18 -22.39 15.26
CA GLU A 56 -4.46 -23.67 15.09
C GLU A 56 -3.09 -23.67 15.80
N LEU A 57 -2.35 -22.55 15.74
CA LEU A 57 -1.02 -22.43 16.32
C LEU A 57 -1.04 -22.31 17.85
N ILE A 58 -1.97 -21.54 18.40
CA ILE A 58 -1.95 -21.18 19.83
C ILE A 58 -3.20 -21.59 20.62
N GLY A 59 -4.11 -22.32 19.99
CA GLY A 59 -5.35 -22.80 20.58
C GLY A 59 -6.41 -21.69 20.77
N PRO A 60 -7.40 -21.92 21.65
CA PRO A 60 -8.57 -21.05 21.84
C PRO A 60 -8.25 -19.59 22.21
N ILE A 61 -7.05 -19.31 22.72
CA ILE A 61 -6.58 -17.95 23.03
C ILE A 61 -6.57 -17.06 21.76
N GLY A 62 -6.33 -17.64 20.58
CA GLY A 62 -6.37 -16.92 19.30
C GLY A 62 -7.71 -16.22 19.05
N GLY A 63 -8.83 -16.84 19.43
CA GLY A 63 -10.17 -16.27 19.27
C GLY A 63 -10.41 -14.97 20.06
N LYS A 64 -9.66 -14.72 21.14
CA LYS A 64 -9.74 -13.46 21.89
C LYS A 64 -9.20 -12.25 21.13
N LEU A 65 -8.45 -12.46 20.04
CA LEU A 65 -7.90 -11.36 19.24
C LEU A 65 -9.01 -10.51 18.59
N HIS A 66 -10.17 -11.09 18.27
CA HIS A 66 -11.27 -10.36 17.62
C HIS A 66 -12.20 -9.63 18.62
N THR A 67 -11.95 -9.72 19.93
CA THR A 67 -12.79 -9.07 20.93
C THR A 67 -12.86 -7.56 20.71
N GLY A 68 -14.09 -7.02 20.71
CA GLY A 68 -14.34 -5.58 20.58
C GLY A 68 -14.02 -4.99 19.20
N ARG A 69 -13.85 -5.84 18.17
CA ARG A 69 -13.58 -5.45 16.79
C ARG A 69 -14.63 -6.08 15.88
N SER A 70 -15.01 -5.40 14.80
CA SER A 70 -15.85 -5.97 13.75
C SER A 70 -15.05 -6.17 12.48
N ARG A 71 -15.56 -6.99 11.56
CA ARG A 71 -14.92 -7.14 10.24
C ARG A 71 -14.94 -5.81 9.44
N ASN A 72 -15.97 -4.99 9.63
CA ASN A 72 -16.16 -3.73 8.89
C ASN A 72 -15.08 -2.68 9.21
N ASP A 73 -14.77 -2.44 10.48
CA ASP A 73 -13.71 -1.50 10.85
C ASP A 73 -12.32 -2.08 10.56
N GLN A 74 -12.16 -3.41 10.70
CA GLN A 74 -10.92 -4.08 10.36
C GLN A 74 -10.57 -3.92 8.87
N VAL A 75 -11.49 -4.25 7.95
CA VAL A 75 -11.22 -4.12 6.51
C VAL A 75 -11.01 -2.66 6.10
N ALA A 76 -11.78 -1.73 6.69
CA ALA A 76 -11.63 -0.31 6.40
C ALA A 76 -10.30 0.26 6.90
N LEU A 77 -9.73 -0.29 7.97
CA LEU A 77 -8.38 0.05 8.43
C LEU A 77 -7.31 -0.56 7.51
N ASP A 78 -7.44 -1.84 7.20
CA ASP A 78 -6.46 -2.57 6.39
C ASP A 78 -6.30 -1.96 5.00
N VAL A 79 -7.42 -1.60 4.34
CA VAL A 79 -7.39 -0.92 3.03
C VAL A 79 -6.69 0.43 3.11
N ARG A 80 -6.93 1.21 4.17
CA ARG A 80 -6.26 2.51 4.35
C ARG A 80 -4.76 2.37 4.56
N LEU A 81 -4.33 1.38 5.36
CA LEU A 81 -2.91 1.10 5.59
C LEU A 81 -2.23 0.62 4.29
N TYR A 82 -2.89 -0.28 3.56
CA TYR A 82 -2.41 -0.73 2.25
C TYR A 82 -2.27 0.44 1.26
N LEU A 83 -3.31 1.27 1.13
CA LEU A 83 -3.29 2.41 0.20
C LEU A 83 -2.23 3.43 0.57
N ARG A 84 -1.98 3.68 1.86
CA ARG A 84 -0.89 4.57 2.30
C ARG A 84 0.46 4.09 1.78
N ASP A 85 0.75 2.80 1.92
CA ASP A 85 2.04 2.22 1.51
C ASP A 85 2.13 2.14 -0.03
N ALA A 86 1.04 1.78 -0.71
CA ALA A 86 0.93 1.77 -2.17
C ALA A 86 1.10 3.17 -2.79
N LEU A 87 0.52 4.21 -2.18
CA LEU A 87 0.69 5.60 -2.60
C LEU A 87 2.15 6.07 -2.44
N GLY A 88 2.85 5.61 -1.39
CA GLY A 88 4.28 5.83 -1.24
C GLY A 88 5.07 5.32 -2.46
N ALA A 89 4.86 4.06 -2.83
CA ALA A 89 5.52 3.44 -3.99
C ALA A 89 5.14 4.11 -5.33
N LEU A 90 3.88 4.55 -5.46
CA LEU A 90 3.41 5.30 -6.62
C LEU A 90 4.13 6.65 -6.73
N PHE A 91 4.23 7.41 -5.63
CA PHE A 91 4.91 8.71 -5.64
C PHE A 91 6.38 8.59 -6.02
N ASP A 92 7.08 7.56 -5.54
CA ASP A 92 8.46 7.32 -5.93
C ASP A 92 8.60 6.99 -7.41
N SER A 93 7.65 6.23 -7.97
CA SER A 93 7.61 5.93 -9.39
C SER A 93 7.33 7.17 -10.24
N LEU A 94 6.38 8.02 -9.84
CA LEU A 94 6.08 9.28 -10.52
C LEU A 94 7.26 10.27 -10.45
N ARG A 95 7.94 10.38 -9.31
CA ARG A 95 9.16 11.19 -9.16
C ARG A 95 10.26 10.73 -10.10
N ARG A 96 10.51 9.41 -10.17
CA ARG A 96 11.50 8.84 -11.11
C ARG A 96 11.12 9.16 -12.56
N PHE A 97 9.85 9.00 -12.92
CA PHE A 97 9.39 9.29 -14.27
C PHE A 97 9.53 10.77 -14.63
N GLN A 98 9.15 11.70 -13.74
CA GLN A 98 9.40 13.13 -13.92
C GLN A 98 10.90 13.41 -14.07
N GLY A 99 11.76 12.74 -13.29
CA GLY A 99 13.22 12.84 -13.42
C GLY A 99 13.71 12.47 -14.83
N VAL A 100 13.22 11.37 -15.40
CA VAL A 100 13.54 10.96 -16.78
C VAL A 100 13.10 12.02 -17.79
N LEU A 101 11.90 12.59 -17.64
CA LEU A 101 11.42 13.65 -18.53
C LEU A 101 12.31 14.91 -18.45
N LEU A 102 12.73 15.29 -17.23
CA LEU A 102 13.64 16.43 -17.00
C LEU A 102 15.03 16.19 -17.61
N GLU A 103 15.59 15.00 -17.45
CA GLU A 103 16.87 14.62 -18.07
C GLU A 103 16.78 14.68 -19.60
N LYS A 104 15.71 14.14 -20.19
CA LYS A 104 15.49 14.21 -21.64
C LYS A 104 15.29 15.64 -22.12
N ALA A 105 14.56 16.47 -21.38
CA ALA A 105 14.38 17.88 -21.71
C ALA A 105 15.72 18.63 -21.69
N ARG A 106 16.54 18.42 -20.66
CA ARG A 106 17.87 19.04 -20.54
C ARG A 106 18.82 18.62 -21.67
N GLY A 107 18.76 17.37 -22.11
CA GLY A 107 19.58 16.88 -23.22
C GLY A 107 19.19 17.41 -24.61
N HIS A 108 18.04 18.09 -24.74
CA HIS A 108 17.46 18.50 -26.03
C HIS A 108 16.87 19.92 -25.98
N LEU A 109 17.58 20.86 -25.33
CA LEU A 109 17.10 22.24 -25.15
C LEU A 109 16.87 22.99 -26.46
N ASP A 110 17.71 22.74 -27.47
CA ASP A 110 17.67 23.44 -28.76
C ASP A 110 16.87 22.69 -29.85
N VAL A 111 16.28 21.52 -29.51
CA VAL A 111 15.53 20.73 -30.48
C VAL A 111 14.13 21.33 -30.67
N VAL A 112 13.88 21.78 -31.90
CA VAL A 112 12.57 22.32 -32.32
C VAL A 112 11.70 21.21 -32.89
N MET A 113 10.41 21.24 -32.56
CA MET A 113 9.37 20.37 -33.12
C MET A 113 8.11 21.18 -33.47
N PRO A 114 7.21 20.66 -34.34
CA PRO A 114 5.91 21.29 -34.53
C PRO A 114 5.04 21.15 -33.27
N GLY A 115 4.48 22.24 -32.77
CA GLY A 115 3.35 22.24 -31.86
C GLY A 115 2.04 22.06 -32.61
N TYR A 116 1.05 21.44 -31.97
CA TYR A 116 -0.20 21.05 -32.63
C TYR A 116 -1.44 21.68 -31.98
N THR A 117 -2.39 22.11 -32.81
CA THR A 117 -3.77 22.43 -32.42
C THR A 117 -4.70 21.77 -33.42
N HIS A 118 -5.80 21.15 -32.97
CA HIS A 118 -6.65 20.32 -33.83
C HIS A 118 -5.87 19.26 -34.65
N LEU A 119 -4.76 18.75 -34.08
CA LEU A 119 -3.80 17.86 -34.75
C LEU A 119 -3.16 18.42 -36.04
N GLN A 120 -3.23 19.72 -36.25
CA GLN A 120 -2.54 20.44 -37.33
C GLN A 120 -1.33 21.19 -36.78
N ARG A 121 -0.28 21.31 -37.60
CA ARG A 121 0.94 22.05 -37.23
C ARG A 121 0.59 23.53 -37.05
N ALA A 122 0.80 24.06 -35.85
CA ALA A 122 0.41 25.41 -35.50
C ALA A 122 1.63 26.36 -35.47
N GLN A 123 2.61 26.04 -34.62
CA GLN A 123 3.82 26.85 -34.45
C GLN A 123 5.00 25.98 -34.00
N PRO A 124 6.25 26.39 -34.25
CA PRO A 124 7.42 25.73 -33.66
C PRO A 124 7.40 25.80 -32.13
N VAL A 125 7.73 24.71 -31.46
CA VAL A 125 7.93 24.63 -30.00
C VAL A 125 9.22 23.87 -29.71
N LEU A 126 9.78 24.04 -28.50
CA LEU A 126 10.91 23.22 -28.06
C LEU A 126 10.43 21.85 -27.60
N PHE A 127 11.13 20.79 -28.00
CA PHE A 127 10.89 19.45 -27.47
C PHE A 127 11.00 19.41 -25.94
N ALA A 128 11.96 20.15 -25.38
CA ALA A 128 12.08 20.33 -23.93
C ALA A 128 10.80 20.93 -23.31
N HIS A 129 10.20 21.93 -23.94
CA HIS A 129 8.95 22.54 -23.46
C HIS A 129 7.78 21.54 -23.51
N HIS A 130 7.72 20.71 -24.55
CA HIS A 130 6.71 19.64 -24.66
C HIS A 130 6.85 18.60 -23.52
N LEU A 131 8.06 18.18 -23.18
CA LEU A 131 8.29 17.26 -22.06
C LEU A 131 7.95 17.89 -20.70
N LEU A 132 8.31 19.15 -20.48
CA LEU A 132 7.98 19.88 -19.25
C LEU A 132 6.47 20.02 -19.05
N ALA A 133 5.69 20.13 -20.12
CA ALA A 133 4.23 20.12 -20.00
C ALA A 133 3.71 18.86 -19.30
N TYR A 134 4.29 17.68 -19.58
CA TYR A 134 3.94 16.43 -18.90
C TYR A 134 4.48 16.36 -17.47
N VAL A 135 5.66 16.92 -17.19
CA VAL A 135 6.18 17.04 -15.81
C VAL A 135 5.17 17.77 -14.93
N GLU A 136 4.63 18.90 -15.41
CA GLU A 136 3.62 19.69 -14.71
C GLU A 136 2.28 18.97 -14.56
N MET A 137 1.85 18.21 -15.59
CA MET A 137 0.64 17.36 -15.50
C MET A 137 0.76 16.33 -14.38
N ILE A 138 1.89 15.61 -14.33
CA ILE A 138 2.16 14.61 -13.30
C ILE A 138 2.29 15.27 -11.93
N ASP A 139 2.85 16.48 -11.84
CA ASP A 139 2.98 17.18 -10.56
C ASP A 139 1.61 17.50 -9.95
N ARG A 140 0.68 17.97 -10.78
CA ARG A 140 -0.72 18.17 -10.36
C ARG A 140 -1.38 16.86 -9.94
N ASP A 141 -1.14 15.76 -10.66
CA ASP A 141 -1.74 14.47 -10.32
C ASP A 141 -1.24 13.94 -8.98
N LYS A 142 0.04 14.15 -8.64
CA LYS A 142 0.52 13.85 -7.28
C LYS A 142 -0.26 14.66 -6.23
N GLY A 143 -0.59 15.91 -6.52
CA GLY A 143 -1.37 16.78 -5.62
C GLY A 143 -2.81 16.31 -5.36
N ARG A 144 -3.40 15.49 -6.24
CA ARG A 144 -4.78 14.97 -6.08
C ARG A 144 -4.90 13.85 -5.04
N VAL A 145 -3.80 13.14 -4.80
CA VAL A 145 -3.76 11.93 -3.95
C VAL A 145 -2.79 12.08 -2.77
N ARG A 146 -2.33 13.30 -2.51
CA ARG A 146 -1.43 13.65 -1.42
C ARG A 146 -2.17 13.95 -0.13
#